data_AF-A0A3D3FZW8-F1
#
_entry.id   AF-A0A3D3FZW8-F1
#
_cell.length_a   1.000
_cell.length_b   1.000
_cell.length_c   1.000
_cell.angle_alpha   90.00
_cell.angle_beta   90.00
_cell.angle_gamma   90.00
#
_symmetry.space_group_name_H-M   'P 1'
#
loop_
_entity.id
_entity.type
_entity.pdbx_description
1 polymer ?
#
loop_
_entity_poly.entity_id
_entity_poly.type
_entity_poly.pdbx_seq_one_letter_code
_entity_poly.pdbx_strand_id
1 'polypeptide(L)'
;YINASWTLKVDVAAEYICRLLNYMDKHHYDEVIAPTDHSEIEQDTVMGSLSAGYIRRAADVIPKQGKHAPWQVTNNYLADRKALKQASFEDGILQFTKRDKQLERKPKLVS
;
A
#
# COMPACT_ATOMS: atom_id res chain seq x y z
N TYR A 1 -6.95 -11.87 -5.78
CA TYR A 1 -7.41 -13.11 -5.13
C TYR A 1 -7.50 -14.19 -6.16
N ILE A 2 -6.71 -15.24 -5.98
CA ILE A 2 -6.72 -16.40 -6.85
C ILE A 2 -7.87 -17.35 -6.47
N ASN A 3 -8.25 -17.37 -5.18
CA ASN A 3 -9.24 -18.29 -4.61
C ASN A 3 -10.59 -17.62 -4.24
N ALA A 4 -10.78 -16.35 -4.61
CA ALA A 4 -11.98 -15.57 -4.28
C ALA A 4 -12.18 -14.43 -5.29
N SER A 5 -13.40 -13.89 -5.37
CA SER A 5 -13.68 -12.73 -6.23
C SER A 5 -12.79 -11.55 -5.86
N TRP A 6 -12.18 -10.91 -6.85
CA TRP A 6 -11.36 -9.71 -6.65
C TRP A 6 -12.14 -8.56 -6.02
N THR A 7 -13.47 -8.51 -6.20
CA THR A 7 -14.35 -7.51 -5.59
C THR A 7 -14.31 -7.56 -4.06
N LEU A 8 -14.10 -8.74 -3.45
CA LEU A 8 -13.95 -8.85 -1.99
C LEU A 8 -12.67 -8.18 -1.46
N LYS A 9 -11.60 -8.12 -2.27
CA LYS A 9 -10.36 -7.41 -1.88
C LYS A 9 -10.61 -5.90 -1.91
N VAL A 10 -11.41 -5.42 -2.86
CA VAL A 10 -11.75 -4.00 -3.01
C VAL A 10 -12.42 -3.48 -1.76
N ASP A 11 -13.42 -4.19 -1.22
CA ASP A 11 -14.11 -3.76 0.00
C ASP A 11 -13.15 -3.63 1.20
N VAL A 12 -12.28 -4.62 1.40
CA VAL A 12 -11.29 -4.59 2.50
C VAL A 12 -10.30 -3.44 2.33
N ALA A 13 -9.82 -3.20 1.11
CA ALA A 13 -8.89 -2.10 0.82
C ALA A 13 -9.56 -0.74 1.00
N ALA A 14 -10.80 -0.58 0.54
CA ALA A 14 -11.57 0.65 0.68
C ALA A 14 -11.83 0.98 2.16
N GLU A 15 -12.22 -0.01 2.97
CA GLU A 15 -12.42 0.18 4.42
C GLU A 15 -11.12 0.65 5.10
N TYR A 16 -9.98 0.05 4.76
CA TYR A 16 -8.67 0.47 5.28
C TYR A 16 -8.32 1.90 4.88
N ILE A 17 -8.45 2.25 3.59
CA ILE A 17 -8.12 3.58 3.06
C ILE A 17 -9.00 4.67 3.70
N CYS A 18 -10.32 4.44 3.79
CA CYS A 18 -11.21 5.40 4.44
C CYS A 18 -10.83 5.62 5.91
N ARG A 19 -10.45 4.56 6.63
CA ARG A 19 -10.02 4.66 8.03
C ARG A 19 -8.68 5.39 8.16
N LEU A 20 -7.77 5.20 7.21
CA LEU A 20 -6.48 5.90 7.13
C LEU A 20 -6.69 7.40 6.88
N LEU A 21 -7.54 7.77 5.91
CA LEU A 21 -7.84 9.17 5.61
C LEU A 21 -8.50 9.88 6.82
N ASN A 22 -9.46 9.24 7.48
CA ASN A 22 -10.05 9.77 8.71
C ASN A 22 -9.02 9.96 9.84
N TYR A 23 -8.04 9.07 9.94
CA TYR A 23 -6.93 9.22 10.89
C TYR A 23 -6.05 10.42 10.51
N MET A 24 -5.70 10.57 9.24
CA MET A 24 -4.93 11.73 8.76
C MET A 24 -5.65 13.05 9.04
N ASP A 25 -6.94 13.13 8.75
CA ASP A 25 -7.76 14.33 9.00
C ASP A 25 -7.79 14.69 10.49
N LYS A 26 -8.02 13.69 11.36
CA LYS A 26 -8.06 13.87 12.82
C LYS A 26 -6.72 14.35 13.40
N HIS A 27 -5.62 13.93 12.80
CA HIS A 27 -4.26 14.24 13.29
C HIS A 27 -3.58 15.38 12.52
N HIS A 28 -4.28 15.96 11.52
CA HIS A 28 -3.79 17.02 10.64
C HIS A 28 -2.51 16.63 9.88
N TYR A 29 -2.48 15.43 9.31
CA TYR A 29 -1.43 15.00 8.40
C TYR A 29 -1.80 15.33 6.96
N ASP A 30 -0.82 15.74 6.15
CA ASP A 30 -1.02 16.13 4.76
C ASP A 30 -0.53 15.05 3.78
N GLU A 31 0.40 14.20 4.21
CA GLU A 31 0.97 13.13 3.41
C GLU A 31 1.22 11.90 4.28
N VAL A 32 1.03 10.72 3.66
CA VAL A 32 1.43 9.44 4.20
C VAL A 32 2.24 8.69 3.14
N ILE A 33 3.39 8.18 3.53
CA ILE A 33 4.20 7.28 2.71
C ILE A 33 4.42 5.97 3.46
N ALA A 34 4.54 4.89 2.71
CA ALA A 34 4.85 3.57 3.24
C ALA A 34 6.18 3.13 2.62
N PRO A 35 7.32 3.61 3.16
CA PRO A 35 8.62 3.30 2.60
C PRO A 35 8.95 1.83 2.79
N THR A 36 9.73 1.30 1.87
CA THR A 36 10.28 -0.04 1.95
C THR A 36 11.70 -0.05 1.40
N ASP A 37 12.51 -0.99 1.84
CA ASP A 37 13.84 -1.22 1.31
C ASP A 37 13.74 -2.03 0.01
N HIS A 38 14.59 -1.74 -0.97
CA HIS A 38 14.75 -2.58 -2.16
C HIS A 38 15.10 -4.04 -1.82
N SER A 39 15.71 -4.30 -0.65
CA SER A 39 15.98 -5.64 -0.15
C SER A 39 14.72 -6.47 0.09
N GLU A 40 13.55 -5.83 0.29
CA GLU A 40 12.26 -6.50 0.44
C GLU A 40 11.63 -6.92 -0.89
N ILE A 41 12.14 -6.47 -2.04
CA ILE A 41 11.59 -6.84 -3.36
C ILE A 41 11.89 -8.31 -3.64
N GLU A 42 10.83 -9.10 -3.85
CA GLU A 42 10.92 -10.49 -4.29
C GLU A 42 10.99 -10.56 -5.83
N GLN A 43 11.65 -11.60 -6.35
CA GLN A 43 11.66 -11.85 -7.80
C GLN A 43 10.31 -12.35 -8.30
N ASP A 44 9.56 -12.98 -7.40
CA ASP A 44 8.23 -13.49 -7.67
C ASP A 44 7.17 -12.38 -7.77
N THR A 45 6.12 -12.65 -8.54
CA THR A 45 5.04 -11.70 -8.81
C THR A 45 3.87 -11.92 -7.88
N VAL A 46 2.97 -10.94 -7.80
CA VAL A 46 1.69 -11.08 -7.06
C VAL A 46 0.81 -12.26 -7.57
N MET A 47 1.12 -12.80 -8.75
CA MET A 47 0.46 -13.95 -9.38
C MET A 47 1.37 -15.19 -9.49
N GLY A 48 2.51 -15.21 -8.78
CA GLY A 48 3.56 -16.23 -8.91
C GLY A 48 3.12 -17.68 -8.73
N SER A 49 2.09 -17.91 -7.92
CA SER A 49 1.53 -19.25 -7.68
C SER A 49 0.71 -19.81 -8.84
N LEU A 50 0.48 -19.05 -9.91
CA LEU A 50 -0.27 -19.49 -11.08
C LEU A 50 0.65 -20.00 -12.20
N SER A 51 0.35 -21.18 -12.73
CA SER A 51 1.09 -21.82 -13.83
C SER A 51 0.64 -21.41 -15.23
N ALA A 52 -0.25 -20.42 -15.36
CA ALA A 52 -0.82 -20.05 -16.64
C ALA A 52 0.22 -19.43 -17.58
N GLY A 53 0.28 -19.89 -18.83
CA GLY A 53 1.33 -19.47 -19.78
C GLY A 53 1.37 -17.97 -20.08
N TYR A 54 0.24 -17.26 -19.98
CA TYR A 54 0.21 -15.80 -20.16
C TYR A 54 0.85 -15.05 -18.99
N ILE A 55 0.77 -15.58 -17.77
CA ILE A 55 1.41 -15.01 -16.57
C ILE A 55 2.91 -15.14 -16.71
N ARG A 56 3.40 -16.31 -17.17
CA ARG A 56 4.82 -16.53 -17.44
C ARG A 56 5.38 -15.54 -18.48
N ARG A 57 4.61 -15.22 -19.53
CA ARG A 57 5.03 -14.23 -20.54
C ARG A 57 5.06 -12.81 -20.01
N ALA A 58 4.26 -12.51 -18.99
CA ALA A 58 4.14 -11.19 -18.39
C ALA A 58 4.97 -11.04 -17.10
N ALA A 59 5.80 -12.03 -16.75
CA ALA A 59 6.52 -12.08 -15.47
C ALA A 59 7.42 -10.85 -15.21
N ASP A 60 7.91 -10.21 -16.29
CA ASP A 60 8.78 -9.03 -16.24
C ASP A 60 8.02 -7.70 -16.17
N VAL A 61 6.70 -7.71 -16.41
CA VAL A 61 5.86 -6.49 -16.42
C VAL A 61 4.77 -6.50 -15.35
N ILE A 62 4.50 -7.65 -14.73
CA ILE A 62 3.59 -7.76 -13.60
C ILE A 62 4.29 -7.23 -12.34
N PRO A 63 3.56 -6.49 -11.46
CA PRO A 63 4.10 -6.05 -10.18
C PRO A 63 4.72 -7.19 -9.38
N LYS A 64 5.92 -6.94 -8.87
CA LYS A 64 6.59 -7.78 -7.87
C LYS A 64 5.89 -7.64 -6.52
N GLN A 65 6.08 -8.64 -5.66
CA GLN A 65 5.63 -8.57 -4.26
C GLN A 65 6.83 -8.46 -3.32
N GLY A 66 6.56 -8.18 -2.05
CA GLY A 66 7.58 -8.21 -1.02
C GLY A 66 7.85 -9.62 -0.48
N LYS A 67 9.03 -9.80 0.12
CA LYS A 67 9.45 -11.03 0.80
C LYS A 67 8.63 -11.29 2.06
N HIS A 68 8.34 -10.24 2.82
CA HIS A 68 7.65 -10.33 4.11
C HIS A 68 6.46 -9.37 4.21
N ALA A 69 5.66 -9.54 5.28
CA ALA A 69 4.64 -8.57 5.64
C ALA A 69 5.26 -7.18 5.93
N PRO A 70 4.58 -6.08 5.60
CA PRO A 70 3.24 -6.00 5.01
C PRO A 70 3.19 -6.11 3.48
N TRP A 71 4.35 -6.33 2.82
CA TRP A 71 4.51 -6.21 1.37
C TRP A 71 4.23 -7.51 0.59
N GLN A 72 4.06 -8.63 1.28
CA GLN A 72 3.74 -9.93 0.71
C GLN A 72 2.23 -10.10 0.47
N VAL A 73 1.85 -10.66 -0.69
CA VAL A 73 0.44 -10.91 -1.03
C VAL A 73 0.02 -12.31 -0.58
N THR A 74 -0.92 -12.41 0.35
CA THR A 74 -1.38 -13.69 0.90
C THR A 74 -2.41 -14.42 0.03
N ASN A 75 -3.12 -13.69 -0.83
CA ASN A 75 -4.31 -14.16 -1.54
C ASN A 75 -5.40 -14.79 -0.64
N ASN A 76 -5.42 -14.47 0.67
CA ASN A 76 -6.34 -15.02 1.64
C ASN A 76 -7.28 -13.93 2.17
N TYR A 77 -8.55 -13.98 1.75
CA TYR A 77 -9.55 -12.97 2.13
C TYR A 77 -9.76 -12.83 3.64
N LEU A 78 -9.86 -13.94 4.37
CA LEU A 78 -10.11 -13.90 5.81
C LEU A 78 -8.91 -13.32 6.57
N ALA A 79 -7.69 -13.69 6.16
CA ALA A 79 -6.47 -13.14 6.73
C ALA A 79 -6.34 -11.64 6.44
N ASP A 80 -6.53 -11.24 5.17
CA ASP A 80 -6.45 -9.85 4.75
C ASP A 80 -7.50 -8.97 5.44
N ARG A 81 -8.74 -9.45 5.53
CA ARG A 81 -9.81 -8.76 6.24
C ARG A 81 -9.47 -8.57 7.70
N LYS A 82 -8.94 -9.60 8.38
CA LYS A 82 -8.53 -9.48 9.78
C LYS A 82 -7.40 -8.48 9.94
N ALA A 83 -6.34 -8.60 9.14
CA ALA A 83 -5.14 -7.76 9.22
C ALA A 83 -5.47 -6.28 8.97
N LEU A 84 -6.17 -5.96 7.88
CA LEU A 84 -6.43 -4.58 7.49
C LEU A 84 -7.52 -3.90 8.33
N LYS A 85 -8.54 -4.65 8.76
CA LYS A 85 -9.57 -4.12 9.65
C LYS A 85 -9.03 -3.75 11.03
N GLN A 86 -8.05 -4.50 11.52
CA GLN A 86 -7.46 -4.33 12.85
C GLN A 86 -6.14 -3.53 12.83
N ALA A 87 -5.67 -3.11 11.65
CA ALA A 87 -4.41 -2.40 11.52
C ALA A 87 -4.41 -1.11 12.37
N SER A 88 -3.33 -0.92 13.11
CA SER A 88 -3.00 0.38 13.70
C SER A 88 -2.31 1.24 12.64
N PHE A 89 -2.44 2.56 12.74
CA PHE A 89 -1.64 3.49 11.94
C PHE A 89 -0.38 3.96 12.67
N GLU A 90 -0.22 3.55 13.93
CA GLU A 90 1.01 3.70 14.72
C GLU A 90 1.80 2.38 14.64
N ASP A 91 2.05 1.91 13.41
CA ASP A 91 2.64 0.59 13.14
C ASP A 91 4.15 0.65 12.86
N GLY A 92 4.73 1.85 12.77
CA GLY A 92 6.14 2.07 12.42
C GLY A 92 6.48 1.83 10.94
N ILE A 93 5.49 1.42 10.15
CA ILE A 93 5.60 1.23 8.70
C ILE A 93 5.20 2.53 8.00
N LEU A 94 4.03 3.07 8.35
CA LEU A 94 3.53 4.30 7.76
C LEU A 94 4.26 5.51 8.36
N GLN A 95 4.74 6.38 7.48
CA GLN A 95 5.33 7.66 7.87
C GLN A 95 4.41 8.78 7.43
N PHE A 96 4.01 9.60 8.41
CA PHE A 96 3.11 10.72 8.20
C PHE A 96 3.86 12.04 8.31
N THR A 97 3.57 12.97 7.40
CA THR A 97 4.18 14.30 7.39
C THR A 97 3.12 15.38 7.37
N LYS A 98 3.48 16.56 7.89
CA LYS A 98 2.68 17.79 7.79
C LYS A 98 3.42 18.73 6.87
N ARG A 99 2.72 19.35 5.94
CA ARG A 99 3.32 20.33 5.03
C ARG A 99 3.61 21.60 5.80
N ASP A 100 4.86 22.04 5.76
CA ASP A 100 5.22 23.34 6.32
C ASP A 100 4.63 24.46 5.44
N LYS A 101 3.82 25.34 6.04
CA LYS A 101 3.15 26.46 5.34
C LYS A 101 4.14 27.48 4.76
N GLN A 102 5.43 27.42 5.12
CA GLN A 102 6.44 28.34 4.60
C GLN A 102 6.67 28.25 3.07
N LEU A 103 6.35 27.12 2.44
CA LEU A 103 6.46 26.93 0.99
C LEU A 103 5.42 27.71 0.16
N GLU A 104 4.40 28.31 0.80
CA GLU A 104 3.43 29.20 0.13
C GLU A 104 3.92 30.66 0.00
N ARG A 105 5.13 30.99 0.49
CA ARG A 105 5.70 32.33 0.27
C ARG A 105 6.00 32.49 -1.23
N LYS A 106 5.18 33.30 -1.91
CA LYS A 106 5.40 33.78 -3.29
C LYS A 106 6.88 34.12 -3.49
N PRO A 107 7.52 33.73 -4.61
CA PRO A 107 8.87 34.14 -4.90
C PRO A 107 8.92 35.67 -4.86
N LYS A 108 9.83 36.23 -4.05
CA LYS A 108 10.10 37.67 -4.10
C LYS A 108 10.67 37.96 -5.48
N LEU A 109 9.86 38.55 -6.36
CA LEU A 109 10.35 39.18 -7.57
C LEU A 109 11.26 40.31 -7.13
N VAL A 110 12.57 40.13 -7.32
CA VAL A 110 13.54 41.21 -7.16
C VAL A 110 13.39 42.09 -8.40
N SER A 111 12.97 43.35 -8.18
CA SER A 111 12.92 44.42 -9.18
C SER A 111 14.29 45.02 -9.42
#